data_AF-A0A7K0CU16-F1
#
_entry.id   AF-A0A7K0CU16-F1
#
_cell.length_a   1.000
_cell.length_b   1.000
_cell.length_c   1.000
_cell.angle_alpha   90.00
_cell.angle_beta   90.00
_cell.angle_gamma   90.00
#
_symmetry.space_group_name_H-M   'P 1'
#
loop_
_entity.id
_entity.type
_entity.pdbx_description
1 polymer ?
#
loop_
_entity_poly.entity_id
_entity_poly.type
_entity_poly.pdbx_seq_one_letter_code
_entity_poly.pdbx_strand_id
1 'polypeptide(L)'
;MTRPTHRPAAALRRLADLTDFGWDRVHAFGEGATAEEVEKVAGEPVLDDNRYYDQGNLLVFEEDGEVVKAVTLVPGPLTYDRTTWDADTVVEPATDRRPTVLKLADGS
;
A
#
# COMPACT_ATOMS: atom_id res chain seq x y z
N MET A 1 40.45 -12.42 6.33
CA MET A 1 39.71 -11.35 7.04
C MET A 1 38.45 -11.04 6.24
N THR A 2 37.29 -11.51 6.70
CA THR A 2 36.00 -11.23 6.05
C THR A 2 35.44 -9.97 6.70
N ARG A 3 35.26 -8.88 5.93
CA ARG A 3 34.57 -7.68 6.43
C ARG A 3 33.12 -8.08 6.74
N PRO A 4 32.57 -7.70 7.91
CA PRO A 4 31.13 -7.83 8.10
C PRO A 4 30.46 -6.87 7.12
N THR A 5 29.71 -7.41 6.16
CA THR A 5 28.76 -6.63 5.38
C THR A 5 27.70 -6.13 6.36
N HIS A 6 27.86 -4.89 6.85
CA HIS A 6 26.77 -4.16 7.47
C HIS A 6 25.77 -3.88 6.35
N ARG A 7 24.81 -4.80 6.19
CA ARG A 7 23.62 -4.55 5.37
C ARG A 7 22.82 -3.52 6.16
N PRO A 8 22.57 -2.31 5.63
CA PRO A 8 21.65 -1.41 6.31
C PRO A 8 20.32 -2.16 6.40
N ALA A 9 19.78 -2.27 7.61
CA ALA A 9 18.37 -2.61 7.76
C ALA A 9 17.61 -1.66 6.81
N ALA A 10 16.73 -2.20 5.97
CA ALA A 10 15.93 -1.32 5.15
C ALA A 10 15.21 -0.36 6.09
N ALA A 11 15.40 0.92 5.81
CA ALA A 11 14.94 1.93 6.73
C ALA A 11 13.41 1.93 6.65
N LEU A 12 12.77 1.58 7.77
CA LEU A 12 11.33 1.77 7.93
C LEU A 12 11.03 3.25 7.66
N ARG A 13 10.02 3.48 6.84
CA ARG A 13 9.50 4.80 6.51
C ARG A 13 8.00 4.76 6.68
N ARG A 14 7.44 5.85 7.22
CA ARG A 14 5.99 6.02 7.21
C ARG A 14 5.54 6.13 5.77
N LEU A 15 4.42 5.52 5.44
CA LEU A 15 3.87 5.62 4.09
C LEU A 15 3.56 7.09 3.73
N ALA A 16 3.13 7.89 4.71
CA ALA A 16 2.86 9.31 4.54
C ALA A 16 4.09 10.13 4.10
N ASP A 17 5.31 9.71 4.49
CA ASP A 17 6.55 10.36 4.05
C ASP A 17 6.92 10.05 2.58
N LEU A 18 6.26 9.06 1.99
CA LEU A 18 6.48 8.61 0.61
C LEU A 18 5.45 9.20 -0.37
N THR A 19 4.46 9.94 0.13
CA THR A 19 3.40 10.59 -0.63
C THR A 19 3.56 12.11 -0.59
N ASP A 20 3.13 12.81 -1.64
CA ASP A 20 3.20 14.27 -1.78
C ASP A 20 1.84 14.98 -1.57
N PHE A 21 0.85 14.28 -1.02
CA PHE A 21 -0.52 14.74 -0.77
C PHE A 21 -0.98 14.35 0.65
N GLY A 22 -2.00 15.03 1.17
CA GLY A 22 -2.61 14.74 2.48
C GLY A 22 -3.55 13.53 2.43
N TRP A 23 -3.53 12.71 3.47
CA TRP A 23 -4.43 11.56 3.69
C TRP A 23 -4.32 11.08 5.16
N ASP A 24 -5.38 10.49 5.70
CA ASP A 24 -5.44 9.93 7.06
C ASP A 24 -5.60 8.40 7.06
N ARG A 25 -6.24 7.83 6.02
CA ARG A 25 -6.38 6.37 5.82
C ARG A 25 -5.99 5.91 4.43
N VAL A 26 -5.57 4.66 4.33
CA VAL A 26 -5.35 3.97 3.06
C VAL A 26 -5.96 2.56 3.08
N HIS A 27 -6.57 2.18 1.96
CA HIS A 27 -7.10 0.85 1.69
C HIS A 27 -6.29 0.15 0.61
N ALA A 28 -5.93 -1.13 0.82
CA ALA A 28 -5.22 -1.92 -0.18
C ALA A 28 -6.09 -3.07 -0.72
N PHE A 29 -6.18 -3.15 -2.03
CA PHE A 29 -6.90 -4.20 -2.76
C PHE A 29 -5.98 -4.92 -3.73
N GLY A 30 -6.18 -6.23 -3.83
CA GLY A 30 -5.39 -7.08 -4.72
C GLY A 30 -5.96 -7.11 -6.13
N GLU A 31 -5.18 -7.67 -7.05
CA GLU A 31 -5.65 -7.98 -8.40
C GLU A 31 -6.97 -8.77 -8.35
N GLY A 32 -7.95 -8.34 -9.16
CA GLY A 32 -9.24 -8.99 -9.27
C GLY A 32 -10.30 -8.53 -8.27
N ALA A 33 -9.98 -7.57 -7.38
CA ALA A 33 -10.99 -6.93 -6.55
C ALA A 33 -12.10 -6.31 -7.40
N THR A 34 -13.34 -6.54 -6.99
CA THR A 34 -14.53 -6.00 -7.66
C THR A 34 -14.78 -4.55 -7.25
N ALA A 35 -15.47 -3.78 -8.10
CA ALA A 35 -15.91 -2.44 -7.74
C ALA A 35 -16.76 -2.44 -6.46
N GLU A 36 -17.65 -3.43 -6.29
CA GLU A 36 -18.45 -3.56 -5.07
C GLU A 36 -17.58 -3.71 -3.81
N GLU A 37 -16.52 -4.51 -3.86
CA GLU A 37 -15.60 -4.68 -2.72
C GLU A 37 -14.83 -3.40 -2.40
N VAL A 38 -14.36 -2.68 -3.43
CA VAL A 38 -13.60 -1.44 -3.29
C VAL A 38 -14.50 -0.32 -2.75
N GLU A 39 -15.62 -0.06 -3.42
CA GLU A 39 -16.51 1.06 -3.14
C GLU A 39 -17.27 0.89 -1.82
N LYS A 40 -17.51 -0.36 -1.40
CA LYS A 40 -18.06 -0.63 -0.06
C LYS A 40 -17.12 -0.19 1.05
N VAL A 41 -15.81 -0.30 0.84
CA VAL A 41 -14.80 0.08 1.83
C VAL A 41 -14.50 1.58 1.75
N ALA A 42 -14.34 2.10 0.53
CA ALA A 42 -14.05 3.52 0.28
C ALA A 42 -15.24 4.44 0.53
N GLY A 43 -16.46 3.92 0.58
CA GLY A 43 -17.67 4.71 0.82
C GLY A 43 -18.18 5.52 -0.39
N GLU A 44 -17.43 5.54 -1.49
CA GLU A 44 -17.76 6.24 -2.73
C GLU A 44 -17.25 5.49 -3.98
N PRO A 45 -17.72 5.85 -5.20
CA PRO A 45 -17.24 5.26 -6.45
C PRO A 45 -15.75 5.53 -6.70
N VAL A 46 -14.97 4.48 -6.96
CA VAL A 46 -13.51 4.57 -7.17
C VAL A 46 -13.07 4.03 -8.53
N LEU A 47 -13.78 3.04 -9.07
CA LEU A 47 -13.41 2.40 -10.33
C LEU A 47 -14.33 2.87 -11.46
N ASP A 48 -13.76 3.12 -12.64
CA ASP A 48 -14.52 3.44 -13.85
C ASP A 48 -15.13 2.18 -14.53
N ASP A 49 -14.74 0.98 -14.09
CA ASP A 49 -15.23 -0.32 -14.58
C ASP A 49 -15.58 -1.24 -13.39
N ASN A 50 -16.37 -2.29 -13.63
CA ASN A 50 -16.90 -3.19 -12.60
C ASN A 50 -15.81 -3.98 -11.84
N ARG A 51 -14.57 -3.98 -12.32
CA ARG A 51 -13.45 -4.73 -11.74
C ARG A 51 -12.12 -4.03 -11.98
N TYR A 52 -11.26 -4.12 -10.98
CA TYR A 52 -9.87 -3.72 -11.09
C TYR A 52 -9.07 -4.85 -11.75
N TYR A 53 -8.76 -4.70 -13.04
CA TYR A 53 -8.02 -5.67 -13.85
C TYR A 53 -6.55 -5.29 -14.10
N ASP A 54 -6.08 -4.20 -13.51
CA ASP A 54 -4.67 -3.82 -13.63
C ASP A 54 -3.79 -4.83 -12.88
N GLN A 55 -2.68 -5.22 -13.50
CA GLN A 55 -1.67 -6.07 -12.88
C GLN A 55 -1.03 -5.29 -11.72
N GLY A 56 -1.51 -5.46 -10.49
CA GLY A 56 -1.01 -4.69 -9.36
C GLY A 56 -1.88 -4.73 -8.12
N ASN A 57 -1.47 -3.92 -7.13
CA ASN A 57 -2.29 -3.65 -5.95
C ASN A 57 -2.85 -2.23 -6.08
N LEU A 58 -4.14 -2.06 -5.83
CA LEU A 58 -4.80 -0.76 -5.77
C LEU A 58 -4.69 -0.20 -4.36
N LEU A 59 -4.14 1.00 -4.23
CA LEU A 59 -4.19 1.77 -2.99
C LEU A 59 -5.22 2.90 -3.13
N VAL A 60 -6.19 2.94 -2.24
CA VAL A 60 -7.21 4.01 -2.18
C VAL A 60 -6.95 4.83 -0.92
N PHE A 61 -6.61 6.10 -1.09
CA PHE A 61 -6.29 7.02 -0.01
C PHE A 61 -7.49 7.90 0.31
N GLU A 62 -7.77 8.06 1.60
CA GLU A 62 -8.83 8.92 2.13
C GLU A 62 -8.24 10.06 2.95
N GLU A 63 -8.92 11.20 2.95
CA GLU A 63 -8.74 12.29 3.92
C GLU A 63 -10.11 12.67 4.47
N ASP A 64 -10.29 12.63 5.79
CA ASP A 64 -11.55 12.97 6.46
C ASP A 64 -12.79 12.19 5.96
N GLY A 65 -12.56 10.98 5.42
CA GLY A 65 -13.62 10.10 4.89
C GLY A 65 -14.01 10.35 3.43
N GLU A 66 -13.27 11.17 2.71
CA GLU A 66 -13.40 11.34 1.26
C GLU A 66 -12.18 10.75 0.54
N VAL A 67 -12.39 10.08 -0.59
CA VAL A 67 -11.32 9.53 -1.42
C VAL A 67 -10.57 10.67 -2.10
N VAL A 68 -9.32 10.86 -1.73
CA VAL A 68 -8.45 11.90 -2.31
C VAL A 68 -7.63 11.39 -3.48
N LYS A 69 -7.32 10.08 -3.52
CA LYS A 69 -6.51 9.49 -4.58
C LYS A 69 -6.61 7.97 -4.65
N ALA A 70 -6.62 7.43 -5.86
CA ALA A 70 -6.42 6.01 -6.12
C ALA A 70 -5.11 5.79 -6.91
N VAL A 71 -4.28 4.85 -6.47
CA VAL A 71 -2.95 4.58 -7.06
C VAL A 71 -2.77 3.08 -7.30
N THR A 72 -2.54 2.73 -8.56
CA THR A 72 -2.14 1.37 -8.97
C THR A 72 -0.64 1.16 -8.77
N LEU A 73 -0.27 0.19 -7.93
CA LEU A 73 1.09 -0.32 -7.84
C LEU A 73 1.27 -1.49 -8.81
N VAL A 74 1.81 -1.18 -9.99
CA VAL A 74 2.24 -2.08 -11.09
C VAL A 74 3.12 -3.23 -10.52
N PRO A 75 3.06 -4.49 -11.05
CA PRO A 75 3.21 -5.68 -10.23
C PRO A 75 4.61 -5.77 -9.62
N GLY A 76 4.66 -5.39 -8.35
CA GLY A 76 5.72 -5.61 -7.41
C GLY A 76 5.09 -6.27 -6.18
N PRO A 77 5.83 -7.14 -5.48
CA PRO A 77 5.25 -7.92 -4.42
C PRO A 77 5.04 -7.01 -3.19
N LEU A 78 3.86 -6.42 -3.07
CA LEU A 78 3.35 -5.82 -1.84
C LEU A 78 2.60 -6.93 -1.08
N THR A 79 2.92 -7.12 0.19
CA THR A 79 2.24 -8.09 1.06
C THR A 79 1.51 -7.35 2.17
N TYR A 80 0.29 -7.78 2.46
CA TYR A 80 -0.53 -7.24 3.53
C TYR A 80 -1.48 -8.30 4.07
N ASP A 81 -1.94 -8.14 5.31
CA ASP A 81 -2.78 -9.11 6.05
C ASP A 81 -4.18 -8.57 6.39
N ARG A 82 -4.40 -7.27 6.24
CA ARG A 82 -5.68 -6.58 6.40
C ARG A 82 -5.91 -5.61 5.25
N THR A 83 -7.00 -4.86 5.28
CA THR A 83 -7.39 -3.97 4.16
C THR A 83 -7.18 -2.50 4.47
N THR A 84 -7.11 -2.09 5.75
CA THR A 84 -7.09 -0.67 6.15
C THR A 84 -5.93 -0.36 7.08
N TRP A 85 -5.30 0.80 6.87
CA TRP A 85 -4.19 1.32 7.67
C TRP A 85 -4.30 2.85 7.87
N ASP A 86 -3.78 3.31 9.01
CA ASP A 86 -3.69 4.72 9.36
C ASP A 86 -2.36 5.34 8.89
N ALA A 87 -2.29 6.67 8.83
CA ALA A 87 -1.15 7.43 8.30
C ALA A 87 0.21 7.19 9.00
N ASP A 88 0.23 6.64 10.21
CA ASP A 88 1.44 6.29 10.94
C ASP A 88 2.04 4.92 10.54
N THR A 89 1.36 4.17 9.67
CA THR A 89 1.78 2.88 9.14
C THR A 89 3.13 2.97 8.43
N VAL A 90 3.96 1.96 8.66
CA VAL A 90 5.31 1.86 8.09
C VAL A 90 5.38 0.79 7.00
N VAL A 91 6.31 1.00 6.07
CA VAL A 91 6.65 0.01 5.04
C VAL A 91 7.95 -0.71 5.42
N GLU A 92 7.89 -2.05 5.50
CA GLU A 92 9.03 -2.92 5.74
C GLU A 92 9.33 -3.82 4.52
N PRO A 93 10.58 -4.26 4.31
CA PRO A 93 10.85 -5.33 3.37
C PRO A 93 10.34 -6.66 3.91
N ALA A 94 9.51 -7.34 3.13
CA ALA A 94 9.11 -8.71 3.41
C ALA A 94 10.15 -9.74 2.95
N THR A 95 11.05 -9.39 2.01
CA THR A 95 12.16 -10.29 1.62
C THR A 95 13.44 -9.54 1.25
N ASP A 96 14.57 -10.20 1.43
CA ASP A 96 15.89 -9.74 0.96
C ASP A 96 16.14 -9.95 -0.56
N ARG A 97 15.14 -10.41 -1.33
CA ARG A 97 15.29 -10.68 -2.78
C ARG A 97 15.18 -9.40 -3.60
N ARG A 98 15.64 -9.46 -4.86
CA ARG A 98 15.41 -8.40 -5.86
C ARG A 98 14.40 -8.88 -6.92
N PRO A 99 13.36 -8.09 -7.25
CA PRO A 99 12.93 -6.87 -6.54
C PRO A 99 12.47 -7.18 -5.10
N THR A 100 12.68 -6.20 -4.21
CA THR A 100 12.32 -6.31 -2.78
C THR A 100 10.81 -6.27 -2.61
N VAL A 101 10.28 -7.18 -1.81
CA VAL A 101 8.87 -7.24 -1.42
C VAL A 101 8.63 -6.19 -0.35
N LEU A 102 7.63 -5.35 -0.48
CA LEU A 102 7.23 -4.38 0.55
C LEU A 102 6.05 -4.93 1.35
N LYS A 103 5.96 -4.61 2.64
CA LYS A 103 4.86 -4.99 3.51
C LYS A 103 4.43 -3.82 4.38
N LEU A 104 3.12 -3.61 4.48
CA LEU A 104 2.53 -2.63 5.39
C LEU A 104 2.46 -3.22 6.80
N ALA A 105 2.89 -2.45 7.80
CA ALA A 105 2.91 -2.84 9.20
C ALA A 105 2.59 -1.63 10.11
N ASP A 106 2.00 -1.91 11.27
CA ASP A 106 1.64 -0.87 12.25
C ASP A 106 2.87 -0.06 12.70
N GLY A 107 2.68 1.26 12.85
CA GLY A 107 3.67 2.14 13.49
C GLY A 107 3.76 1.85 14.99
N SER A 108 4.97 1.93 15.56
CA SER A 108 5.23 1.85 17.02
C SER A 108 5.66 3.19 17.60
#